data_AF-A0A6V7M3A6-F1
#
_entry.id   AF-A0A6V7M3A6-F1
#
_cell.length_a   1.000
_cell.length_b   1.000
_cell.length_c   1.000
_cell.angle_alpha   90.00
_cell.angle_beta   90.00
_cell.angle_gamma   90.00
#
_symmetry.space_group_name_H-M   'P 1'
#
loop_
_entity.id
_entity.type
_entity.pdbx_description
1 polymer ?
#
loop_
_entity_poly.entity_id
_entity_poly.type
_entity_poly.pdbx_seq_one_letter_code
_entity_poly.pdbx_strand_id
1 'polypeptide(L)' 'MDRKKLGSASGLELPPLRSLDDFLLESARFQIPNFKDLDKWNNRVVQNLLYYQTNYFFLAIIIFLIVG' A
#
# COMPACT_ATOMS: atom_id res chain seq x y z
N MET A 1 0.37 -30.84 -27.52
CA MET A 1 0.47 -31.07 -26.06
C MET A 1 0.81 -29.72 -25.43
N ASP A 2 -0.21 -28.94 -25.08
CA ASP A 2 -0.59 -28.65 -23.68
C ASP A 2 0.12 -27.37 -23.20
N ARG A 3 -0.52 -26.33 -22.62
CA ARG A 3 -1.81 -26.22 -21.96
C ARG A 3 -2.18 -24.72 -21.85
N LYS A 4 -3.47 -24.43 -22.08
CA LYS A 4 -4.28 -23.38 -21.45
C LYS A 4 -3.73 -21.95 -21.43
N LYS A 5 -4.12 -21.19 -22.46
CA LYS A 5 -4.40 -19.76 -22.39
C LYS A 5 -5.63 -19.56 -21.48
N LEU A 6 -5.45 -19.71 -20.17
CA LEU A 6 -6.51 -19.44 -19.20
C LEU A 6 -6.59 -17.93 -19.04
N GLY A 7 -7.72 -17.34 -19.45
CA GLY A 7 -7.94 -15.90 -19.35
C GLY A 7 -7.72 -15.44 -17.91
N SER A 8 -6.71 -14.60 -17.71
CA SER A 8 -6.52 -13.87 -16.45
C SER A 8 -7.05 -12.47 -16.67
N ALA A 9 -7.92 -12.02 -15.77
CA ALA A 9 -8.61 -10.74 -15.82
C ALA A 9 -7.65 -9.60 -16.22
N SER A 10 -8.08 -8.80 -17.19
CA SER A 10 -7.32 -7.73 -17.82
C SER A 10 -6.65 -6.79 -16.80
N GLY A 11 -5.33 -6.91 -16.64
CA GLY A 11 -4.41 -5.83 -16.27
C GLY A 11 -4.35 -5.35 -14.82
N LEU A 12 -5.02 -6.00 -13.86
CA LEU A 12 -4.99 -5.57 -12.46
C LEU A 12 -3.91 -6.34 -11.69
N GLU A 13 -2.67 -5.82 -11.73
CA GLU A 13 -1.57 -6.34 -10.91
C GLU A 13 -1.73 -5.85 -9.48
N LEU A 14 -1.73 -6.78 -8.52
CA LEU A 14 -1.72 -6.43 -7.11
C LEU A 14 -0.35 -5.82 -6.75
N PRO A 15 -0.32 -4.67 -6.04
CA PRO A 15 0.93 -4.11 -5.55
C PRO A 15 1.67 -5.14 -4.69
N PRO A 16 3.01 -5.29 -4.84
CA PRO A 16 3.77 -6.23 -4.05
C PRO A 16 3.71 -5.85 -2.57
N LEU A 17 3.64 -6.86 -1.70
CA LEU A 17 3.74 -6.66 -0.25
C LEU A 17 5.15 -6.16 0.10
N ARG A 18 5.22 -5.04 0.82
CA ARG A 18 6.48 -4.42 1.25
C ARG A 18 6.96 -4.99 2.58
N SER A 19 8.25 -4.89 2.85
CA SER A 19 8.83 -5.33 4.13
C SER A 19 8.30 -4.46 5.28
N LEU A 20 8.34 -4.98 6.51
CA LEU A 20 7.92 -4.22 7.69
C LEU A 20 8.84 -3.03 7.98
N ASP A 21 10.14 -3.17 7.69
CA ASP A 21 11.09 -2.06 7.80
C ASP A 21 10.67 -0.90 6.90
N ASP A 22 10.32 -1.20 5.64
CA ASP A 22 9.86 -0.28 4.59
C ASP A 22 8.41 0.19 4.80
N PHE A 23 7.59 -0.50 5.58
CA PHE A 23 6.21 -0.06 5.84
C PHE A 23 6.03 0.75 7.14
N LEU A 24 6.64 0.32 8.26
CA LEU A 24 6.39 0.90 9.59
C LEU A 24 7.62 1.49 10.28
N LEU A 25 8.82 0.96 10.03
CA LEU A 25 9.99 1.30 10.86
C LEU A 25 10.85 2.46 10.31
N GLU A 26 10.77 2.77 9.01
CA GLU A 26 11.44 3.94 8.43
C GLU A 26 10.81 5.27 8.87
N SER A 27 11.67 6.25 9.16
CA SER A 27 11.28 7.53 9.74
C SER A 27 10.73 8.56 8.73
N ALA A 28 11.04 8.40 7.44
CA ALA A 28 10.76 9.39 6.39
C ALA A 28 9.25 9.65 6.17
N ARG A 29 8.38 8.72 6.60
CA ARG A 29 6.92 8.78 6.42
C ARG A 29 6.22 9.65 7.46
N PHE A 30 6.85 9.90 8.60
CA PHE A 30 6.27 10.65 9.74
C PHE A 30 6.60 12.15 9.70
N GLN A 31 6.90 12.68 8.52
CA GLN A 31 7.18 14.11 8.36
C GLN A 31 5.93 14.96 8.59
N ILE A 32 6.11 16.11 9.24
CA ILE A 32 5.04 17.09 9.44
C ILE A 32 4.53 17.58 8.07
N PRO A 33 3.21 17.66 7.86
CA PRO A 33 2.62 18.22 6.64
C PRO A 33 3.20 19.60 6.31
N ASN A 34 3.50 19.81 5.03
CA ASN A 34 3.80 21.15 4.54
C ASN A 34 2.49 21.91 4.30
N PHE A 35 2.02 22.63 5.32
CA PHE A 35 0.78 23.40 5.25
C PHE A 35 0.81 24.56 4.25
N LYS A 36 1.99 24.97 3.77
CA LYS A 36 2.11 25.99 2.72
C LYS A 36 1.79 25.43 1.32
N ASP A 37 1.82 24.11 1.16
CA ASP A 37 1.76 23.45 -0.14
C ASP A 37 0.93 22.15 -0.03
N LEU A 38 -0.38 22.34 0.17
CA LEU A 38 -1.32 21.27 0.46
C LEU A 38 -1.46 20.27 -0.69
N ASP A 39 -1.37 20.72 -1.95
CA ASP A 39 -1.44 19.85 -3.12
C ASP A 39 -0.28 18.86 -3.15
N LYS A 40 0.93 19.33 -2.87
CA LYS A 40 2.12 18.48 -2.75
C LYS A 40 1.99 17.51 -1.58
N TRP A 41 1.49 17.97 -0.44
CA TRP A 41 1.26 17.10 0.71
C TRP A 41 0.23 16.02 0.40
N ASN A 42 -0.91 16.38 -0.21
CA ASN A 42 -1.93 15.44 -0.65
C ASN A 42 -1.37 14.39 -1.61
N ASN A 43 -0.58 14.79 -2.60
CA ASN A 43 0.09 13.86 -3.50
C ASN A 43 1.01 12.90 -2.75
N ARG A 44 1.76 13.35 -1.74
CA ARG A 44 2.58 12.46 -0.90
C ARG A 44 1.74 11.45 -0.13
N VAL A 45 0.61 11.88 0.43
CA VAL A 45 -0.32 10.98 1.16
C VAL A 45 -0.89 9.93 0.22
N VAL A 46 -1.45 10.33 -0.93
CA VAL A 46 -2.04 9.41 -1.90
C VAL A 46 -1.01 8.40 -2.41
N GLN A 47 0.20 8.86 -2.75
CA GLN A 47 1.27 7.96 -3.19
C GLN A 47 1.68 6.96 -2.10
N ASN A 48 1.74 7.38 -0.83
CA ASN A 48 2.04 6.48 0.29
C ASN A 48 0.93 5.42 0.47
N LEU A 49 -0.33 5.81 0.34
CA LEU A 49 -1.47 4.88 0.43
C LEU A 49 -1.45 3.83 -0.69
N LEU A 50 -1.17 4.25 -1.93
CA LEU A 50 -1.09 3.35 -3.08
C LEU A 50 0.14 2.43 -3.00
N TYR A 51 1.28 2.97 -2.57
CA TYR A 51 2.53 2.20 -2.50
C TYR A 51 2.47 1.07 -1.47
N TYR A 52 1.81 1.28 -0.33
CA TYR A 52 1.66 0.30 0.75
C TYR A 52 0.26 -0.33 0.82
N GLN A 53 -0.53 -0.26 -0.25
CA GLN A 53 -1.92 -0.72 -0.29
C GLN A 53 -2.11 -2.14 0.28
N THR A 54 -1.28 -3.09 -0.18
CA THR A 54 -1.34 -4.50 0.27
C THR A 54 -0.96 -4.64 1.75
N ASN A 55 0.00 -3.85 2.24
CA ASN A 55 0.39 -3.81 3.65
C ASN A 55 -0.75 -3.28 4.54
N TYR A 56 -1.44 -2.21 4.12
CA TYR A 56 -2.59 -1.67 4.84
C TYR A 56 -3.73 -2.68 4.94
N PHE A 57 -4.04 -3.39 3.86
CA PHE A 57 -5.08 -4.42 3.86
C PHE A 57 -4.71 -5.57 4.81
N PHE A 58 -3.47 -6.03 4.78
CA PHE A 58 -2.98 -7.06 5.68
C PHE A 58 -3.03 -6.63 7.16
N LEU A 59 -2.62 -5.39 7.46
CA LEU A 59 -2.70 -4.82 8.80
C LEU A 59 -4.14 -4.73 9.30
N ALA A 60 -5.07 -4.32 8.43
CA ALA A 60 -6.50 -4.24 8.77
C ALA A 60 -7.06 -5.63 9.16
N ILE A 61 -6.70 -6.68 8.43
CA ILE A 61 -7.06 -8.07 8.78
C ILE A 61 -6.50 -8.45 10.15
N ILE A 62 -5.21 -8.19 10.41
CA ILE A 62 -4.58 -8.50 11.70
C ILE A 62 -5.29 -7.80 12.85
N ILE A 63 -5.52 -6.49 12.72
CA ILE A 63 -6.22 -5.70 13.74
C ILE A 63 -7.62 -6.26 13.97
N PHE A 64 -8.34 -6.56 12.89
CA PHE A 64 -9.68 -7.15 12.98
C PHE A 64 -9.67 -8.48 13.73
N LEU A 65 -8.72 -9.38 13.46
CA LEU A 65 -8.62 -10.66 14.16
C LEU A 65 -8.20 -10.55 15.63
N ILE A 66 -7.49 -9.47 16.01
CA ILE A 66 -7.06 -9.24 17.40
C ILE A 66 -8.18 -8.60 18.22
N VAL A 67 -8.93 -7.68 17.62
CA VAL A 67 -9.91 -6.82 18.33
C VAL A 67 -11.34 -7.30 18.17
N GLY A 68 -11.71 -7.78 16.98
CA GLY A 68 -13.05 -8.25 16.61
C GLY A 68 -13.27 -9.71 16.96
#